data_AF-A0A938BHE3-F1
#
_entry.id   AF-A0A938BHE3-F1
#
_cell.length_a   1.000
_cell.length_b   1.000
_cell.length_c   1.000
_cell.angle_alpha   90.00
_cell.angle_beta   90.00
_cell.angle_gamma   90.00
#
_symmetry.space_group_name_H-M   'P 1'
#
loop_
_entity.id
_entity.type
_entity.pdbx_description
1 polymer ?
#
loop_
_entity_poly.entity_id
_entity_poly.type
_entity_poly.pdbx_seq_one_letter_code
_entity_poly.pdbx_strand_id
1 'polypeptide(L)' 'MQIGFLKRSPRGRMATPKAYEHLGKKLPATKSQPKLFEEK' A
#
# COMPACT_ATOMS: atom_id res chain seq x y z
N MET A 1 10.13 -18.25 -1.67
CA MET A 1 9.11 -17.49 -0.90
C MET A 1 9.58 -16.04 -0.74
N GLN A 2 8.74 -15.02 -0.97
CA GLN A 2 9.13 -13.60 -0.85
C GLN A 2 8.97 -13.11 0.61
N ILE A 3 10.04 -13.25 1.40
CA ILE A 3 10.08 -12.86 2.81
C ILE A 3 10.25 -11.33 2.92
N GLY A 4 9.43 -10.69 3.76
CA GLY A 4 9.55 -9.26 4.08
C GLY A 4 8.82 -8.31 3.13
N PHE A 5 8.07 -8.82 2.15
CA PHE A 5 7.22 -7.99 1.26
C PHE A 5 5.89 -7.61 1.89
N LEU A 6 5.45 -8.36 2.90
CA LEU A 6 4.14 -8.20 3.50
C LEU A 6 4.25 -8.18 5.03
N LYS A 7 3.72 -7.13 5.65
CA LYS A 7 3.61 -6.99 7.10
C LYS A 7 2.16 -7.14 7.56
N ARG A 8 1.98 -7.54 8.82
CA ARG A 8 0.66 -7.62 9.47
C ARG A 8 0.22 -6.25 9.96
N SER A 9 -1.09 -6.00 9.95
CA SER A 9 -1.74 -4.82 10.49
C SER A 9 -3.14 -5.20 11.04
N PRO A 10 -3.76 -4.39 11.90
CA PRO A 10 -5.13 -4.66 12.38
C PRO A 10 -6.17 -4.77 11.27
N ARG A 11 -5.93 -4.13 10.11
CA ARG A 11 -6.83 -4.14 8.93
C ARG A 11 -6.47 -5.23 7.91
N GLY A 12 -5.54 -6.12 8.22
CA GLY A 12 -5.09 -7.18 7.33
C GLY A 12 -3.59 -7.11 7.01
N ARG A 13 -3.21 -7.44 5.78
CA ARG A 13 -1.82 -7.48 5.32
C ARG A 13 -1.49 -6.20 4.54
N MET A 14 -0.29 -5.65 4.73
CA MET A 14 0.16 -4.41 4.09
C MET A 14 1.49 -4.64 3.40
N ALA A 15 1.65 -4.11 2.18
CA ALA A 15 2.91 -4.15 1.45
C ALA A 15 3.99 -3.30 2.15
N THR A 16 5.21 -3.82 2.22
CA THR A 16 6.36 -3.08 2.76
C THR A 16 7.03 -2.24 1.66
N PRO A 17 7.87 -1.25 2.02
CA PRO A 17 8.65 -0.50 1.02
C PRO A 17 9.46 -1.39 0.08
N LYS A 18 10.04 -2.47 0.61
CA LYS A 18 10.79 -3.47 -0.18
C LYS A 18 9.94 -4.10 -1.29
N ALA A 19 8.64 -4.30 -1.06
CA ALA A 19 7.73 -4.79 -2.09
C ALA A 19 7.51 -3.74 -3.20
N TYR A 20 7.39 -2.46 -2.84
CA TYR A 20 7.27 -1.37 -3.82
C TYR A 20 8.53 -1.25 -4.68
N GLU A 21 9.71 -1.30 -4.06
CA GLU A 21 11.01 -1.28 -4.75
C GLU A 21 11.15 -2.46 -5.72
N HIS A 22 10.82 -3.66 -5.29
CA HIS A 22 10.89 -4.86 -6.14
C HIS A 22 9.93 -4.78 -7.33
N LEU A 23 8.79 -4.12 -7.16
CA LEU A 23 7.81 -3.90 -8.22
C LEU A 23 8.11 -2.66 -9.08
N GLY A 24 9.20 -1.93 -8.80
CA GLY A 24 9.54 -0.67 -9.48
C GLY A 24 8.51 0.43 -9.27
N LYS A 25 7.69 0.36 -8.22
CA LYS A 25 6.62 1.31 -7.92
C LYS A 25 7.10 2.33 -6.89
N LYS A 26 6.71 3.59 -7.07
CA LYS A 26 6.92 4.62 -6.05
C LYS A 26 5.99 4.37 -4.86
N LEU A 27 6.48 4.66 -3.66
CA LEU A 27 5.65 4.67 -2.46
C LEU A 27 4.55 5.73 -2.60
N PRO A 28 3.33 5.46 -2.11
CA PRO A 28 2.24 6.44 -2.16
C PRO A 28 2.60 7.64 -1.27
N ALA A 29 2.74 8.81 -1.87
CA ALA A 29 3.01 10.07 -1.19
C ALA A 29 1.70 10.61 -0.58
N THR A 30 1.42 10.21 0.67
CA THR A 30 0.36 10.76 1.53
C THR A 30 -1.09 10.59 1.02
N LYS A 31 -1.97 10.21 1.95
CA LYS A 31 -3.32 9.69 1.68
C LYS A 31 -4.32 10.81 1.34
N SER A 32 -4.31 11.32 0.12
CA SER A 32 -5.57 11.75 -0.48
C SER A 32 -6.16 10.54 -1.19
N GLN A 33 -6.80 9.65 -0.41
CA GLN A 33 -7.64 8.65 -1.04
C GLN A 33 -8.83 9.42 -1.63
N PRO A 34 -9.07 9.33 -2.96
CA PRO A 34 -10.24 9.97 -3.54
C PRO A 34 -11.49 9.38 -2.88
N LYS A 35 -12.48 10.22 -2.59
CA LYS A 35 -13.79 9.76 -2.14
C LYS A 35 -14.37 8.86 -3.23
N LEU A 36 -14.91 7.71 -2.84
CA LEU A 36 -15.46 6.74 -3.78
C LEU A 36 -16.75 7.24 -4.45
N PHE A 37 -17.47 8.15 -3.80
CA PHE A 37 -18.67 8.79 -4.31
C PHE A 37 -18.58 10.30 -4.14
N GLU A 38 -18.99 11.04 -5.17
CA GLU A 38 -19.19 12.48 -5.12
C GLU A 38 -20.61 12.74 -4.61
N GLU A 39 -20.76 13.58 -3.57
CA GLU A 39 -22.07 14.02 -3.08
C GLU A 39 -22.77 14.81 -4.19
N LYS A 40 -23.96 14.35 -4.59
CA LYS A 40 -24.86 15.06 -5.50
C LYS A 40 -25.89 15.84 -4.71
#